data_AF-A0A2V7EZD3-F1
#
_entry.id   AF-A0A2V7EZD3-F1
#
_cell.length_a   1.000
_cell.length_b   1.000
_cell.length_c   1.000
_cell.angle_alpha   90.00
_cell.angle_beta   90.00
_cell.angle_gamma   90.00
#
_symmetry.space_group_name_H-M   'P 1'
#
loop_
_entity.id
_entity.type
_entity.pdbx_description
1 polymer ?
#
loop_
_entity_poly.entity_id
_entity_poly.type
_entity_poly.pdbx_seq_one_letter_code
_entity_poly.pdbx_strand_id
1 'polypeptide(L)' 'MIARVLSAALVGVEAALVRVEVDVTAGLPAFTTVGLPDSAV' A
#
# COMPACT_ATOMS: atom_id res chain seq x y z
N MET A 1 3.91 -0.41 -14.32
CA MET A 1 5.27 -0.21 -13.78
C MET A 1 5.21 -0.58 -12.31
N ILE A 2 5.96 -1.61 -11.92
CA ILE A 2 5.98 -2.11 -10.55
C ILE A 2 7.07 -1.38 -9.74
N ALA A 3 6.68 -0.79 -8.60
CA ALA A 3 7.59 -0.26 -7.59
C ALA A 3 7.36 -0.97 -6.25
N ARG A 4 8.42 -1.06 -5.43
CA ARG A 4 8.39 -1.72 -4.11
C ARG A 4 9.05 -0.85 -3.07
N VAL A 5 8.48 -0.78 -1.87
CA VAL A 5 9.05 -0.04 -0.73
C VAL A 5 8.88 -0.84 0.56
N LEU A 6 9.88 -0.77 1.45
CA LEU A 6 9.76 -1.26 2.81
C LEU A 6 9.04 -0.19 3.64
N SER A 7 8.04 -0.60 4.40
CA SER A 7 7.22 0.26 5.24
C SER A 7 6.89 -0.45 6.56
N ALA A 8 6.12 0.21 7.42
CA ALA A 8 5.56 -0.38 8.63
C ALA A 8 4.04 -0.16 8.67
N ALA A 9 3.31 -1.13 9.22
CA ALA A 9 1.87 -1.04 9.45
C ALA A 9 1.57 -1.37 10.92
N LEU A 10 0.48 -0.81 11.45
CA LEU A 10 0.05 -1.08 12.81
C LEU A 10 -0.87 -2.31 12.84
N VAL A 11 -0.55 -3.28 13.70
CA VAL A 11 -1.42 -4.40 14.04
C VAL A 11 -1.81 -4.26 15.51
N GLY A 12 -2.94 -3.58 15.77
CA GLY A 12 -3.33 -3.20 17.12
C GLY A 12 -2.45 -2.07 17.66
N VAL A 13 -1.47 -2.39 18.52
CA VAL A 13 -0.47 -1.45 19.05
C VAL A 13 0.96 -1.77 18.62
N GLU A 14 1.14 -2.85 17.86
CA GLU A 14 2.45 -3.36 17.43
C GLU A 14 2.78 -2.90 16.00
N ALA A 15 4.03 -2.51 15.79
CA ALA A 15 4.53 -2.19 14.45
C ALA A 15 4.98 -3.46 13.72
N ALA A 16 4.37 -3.72 12.57
CA ALA A 16 4.74 -4.82 11.67
C ALA A 16 5.51 -4.26 10.46
N LEU A 17 6.67 -4.83 10.17
CA LEU A 17 7.40 -4.54 8.93
C LEU A 17 6.61 -5.10 7.74
N VAL A 18 6.34 -4.27 6.74
CA VAL A 18 5.58 -4.66 5.55
C VAL A 18 6.30 -4.23 4.27
N ARG A 19 6.00 -4.93 3.18
CA ARG A 19 6.43 -4.55 1.83
C ARG A 19 5.21 -4.07 1.06
N VAL A 20 5.25 -2.85 0.57
CA VAL A 20 4.20 -2.29 -0.28
C VAL A 20 4.63 -2.41 -1.73
N GLU A 21 3.70 -2.84 -2.59
CA GLU A 21 3.87 -2.88 -4.03
C GLU A 21 2.90 -1.91 -4.68
N VAL A 22 3.38 -1.18 -5.69
CA VAL A 22 2.57 -0.26 -6.48
C VAL A 22 2.73 -0.64 -7.94
N ASP A 23 1.62 -0.80 -8.65
CA ASP A 23 1.63 -0.88 -10.11
C ASP A 23 0.98 0.37 -10.71
N VAL A 24 1.66 0.97 -11.68
CA VAL A 24 1.18 2.13 -12.42
C VAL A 24 0.95 1.78 -13.88
N THR A 25 -0.25 2.05 -14.38
CA THR A 25 -0.62 1.89 -15.79
C THR A 25 -1.06 3.23 -16.39
N ALA A 26 -0.97 3.36 -17.71
CA ALA A 26 -1.44 4.56 -18.40
C ALA A 26 -2.98 4.59 -18.46
N GLY A 27 -3.59 5.76 -18.30
CA GLY A 27 -5.05 5.91 -18.31
C GLY A 27 -5.51 7.15 -17.57
N LEU A 28 -6.80 7.18 -17.22
CA LEU A 28 -7.36 8.23 -16.36
C LEU A 28 -6.87 8.06 -14.91
N PRO A 29 -6.68 9.15 -14.15
CA PRO A 29 -6.31 9.07 -12.74
C PRO A 29 -7.36 8.30 -11.94
N ALA A 30 -6.94 7.18 -11.35
CA ALA A 30 -7.73 6.38 -10.43
C ALA A 30 -6.78 5.69 -9.44
N PHE A 31 -7.30 5.34 -8.27
CA PHE A 31 -6.54 4.66 -7.25
C PHE A 31 -7.36 3.52 -6.66
N THR A 32 -6.72 2.37 -6.45
CA THR A 32 -7.30 1.19 -5.83
C THR A 32 -6.28 0.63 -4.86
N THR A 33 -6.69 0.34 -3.62
CA THR A 33 -5.84 -0.34 -2.64
C THR A 33 -6.39 -1.73 -2.37
N VAL A 34 -5.49 -2.70 -2.19
CA VAL A 34 -5.84 -4.09 -1.89
C VAL A 34 -5.12 -4.50 -0.60
N GLY A 35 -5.85 -5.14 0.31
CA GLY A 35 -5.29 -5.71 1.54
C GLY A 35 -5.09 -4.72 2.70
N LEU A 36 -5.30 -3.42 2.50
CA LEU A 36 -5.41 -2.42 3.56
C LEU A 36 -6.85 -1.90 3.67
N PRO A 37 -7.32 -1.50 4.87
CA PRO A 37 -8.61 -0.83 5.00
C PRO A 37 -8.55 0.53 4.28
N ASP A 38 -9.67 0.97 3.71
CA ASP A 38 -9.76 2.20 2.91
C ASP A 38 -9.29 3.48 3.63
N SER A 39 -9.24 3.46 4.97
CA SER A 39 -8.79 4.58 5.80
C SER A 39 -7.34 4.45 6.29
N ALA A 40 -6.58 3.45 5.85
CA ALA A 40 -5.17 3.35 6.17
C ALA A 40 -4.42 4.47 5.43
N VAL A 41 -3.90 5.44 6.19
CA VAL A 41 -3.05 6.54 5.70
C VAL A 41 -1.58 6.17 5.89
#